data_AF-V2XTX4-F1
#
_entry.id   AF-V2XTX4-F1
#
_cell.length_a   1.000
_cell.length_b   1.000
_cell.length_c   1.000
_cell.angle_alpha   90.00
_cell.angle_beta   90.00
_cell.angle_gamma   90.00
#
_symmetry.space_group_name_H-M   'P 1'
#
loop_
_entity.id
_entity.type
_entity.pdbx_description
1 polymer ?
#
loop_
_entity_poly.entity_id
_entity_poly.type
_entity_poly.pdbx_seq_one_letter_code
_entity_poly.pdbx_strand_id
1 'polypeptide(L)'
;MGLFLQTALFPGCDESIARDAVEAAAKNPAFYIDLEACRYAQSYEGTQVLIEGDTLGFAPLAKALSDASENPVMLLYIYDSDYWGYDFYGGDEENHFNTVPDYFGPVSPEEKQRLTGNPAALSGWLPTWDTGMMRRYLVHWSDLDEDAMEETACPDDRFTYGDCWQMTDFMARLGFPWAFDQLQEAPPLQPLYPKLREILERELPPVSTEVPPEGKALLDRLPSALSPEYVRRLLEESGVKEFEFEEKDPAEIIEAVRFHWQTVSRPECDPQCQRLAVLAAFCAFWLRGSIAWGFLDYATYEPVYGSYEKPTDVYVLRARAALTDFSKRHRALRDLERLIELDPANRALYQAEIRRWGSQERAWEKQAEPRYEAIRQQWAEQEHQEKEREARRLQLILEKRRKKKP
;
A
#
# COMPACT_ATOMS: atom_id res chain seq x y z
N MET A 1 -29.26 -22.19 6.56
CA MET A 1 -28.36 -22.65 5.49
C MET A 1 -27.07 -21.91 5.70
N GLY A 2 -25.93 -22.57 5.55
CA GLY A 2 -24.63 -21.92 5.63
C GLY A 2 -24.40 -20.86 4.58
N LEU A 3 -23.64 -19.83 4.92
CA LEU A 3 -23.10 -18.89 3.95
C LEU A 3 -21.87 -19.52 3.27
N PHE A 4 -21.98 -19.79 1.97
CA PHE A 4 -20.83 -20.12 1.11
C PHE A 4 -20.59 -18.94 0.18
N LEU A 5 -19.44 -18.30 0.33
CA LEU A 5 -19.10 -17.09 -0.40
C LEU A 5 -17.66 -17.15 -0.84
N GLN A 6 -17.38 -16.76 -2.08
CA GLN A 6 -16.03 -16.61 -2.59
C GLN A 6 -15.89 -15.33 -3.43
N THR A 7 -14.83 -14.58 -3.18
CA THR A 7 -14.52 -13.34 -3.88
C THR A 7 -13.08 -13.39 -4.36
N ALA A 8 -12.88 -13.19 -5.66
CA ALA A 8 -11.55 -13.13 -6.28
C ALA A 8 -11.10 -11.67 -6.39
N LEU A 9 -9.91 -11.37 -5.86
CA LEU A 9 -9.22 -10.10 -6.07
C LEU A 9 -8.16 -10.28 -7.15
N PHE A 10 -8.14 -9.37 -8.12
CA PHE A 10 -7.16 -9.30 -9.19
C PHE A 10 -6.36 -7.99 -9.06
N PRO A 11 -5.31 -7.95 -8.22
CA PRO A 11 -4.42 -6.81 -8.06
C PRO A 11 -3.90 -6.23 -9.38
N GLY A 12 -4.05 -4.93 -9.60
CA GLY A 12 -3.59 -4.22 -10.80
C GLY A 12 -4.28 -4.61 -12.11
N CYS A 13 -5.33 -5.43 -12.05
CA CYS A 13 -6.01 -5.97 -13.23
C CYS A 13 -7.24 -5.14 -13.62
N ASP A 14 -7.42 -4.96 -14.93
CA ASP A 14 -8.62 -4.35 -15.53
C ASP A 14 -9.79 -5.33 -15.53
N GLU A 15 -11.01 -4.82 -15.38
CA GLU A 15 -12.23 -5.63 -15.33
C GLU A 15 -12.39 -6.55 -16.54
N SER A 16 -12.00 -6.11 -17.75
CA SER A 16 -12.13 -6.93 -18.96
C SER A 16 -11.26 -8.19 -18.89
N ILE A 17 -10.04 -8.08 -18.36
CA ILE A 17 -9.12 -9.21 -18.19
C ILE A 17 -9.63 -10.16 -17.10
N ALA A 18 -10.11 -9.60 -15.99
CA ALA A 18 -10.70 -10.40 -14.91
C ALA A 18 -11.96 -11.16 -15.39
N ARG A 19 -12.79 -10.53 -16.23
CA ARG A 19 -13.95 -11.15 -16.85
C ARG A 19 -13.57 -12.30 -17.78
N ASP A 20 -12.61 -12.07 -18.67
CA ASP A 20 -12.09 -13.11 -19.58
C ASP A 20 -11.53 -14.31 -18.79
N ALA A 21 -10.83 -14.07 -17.69
CA ALA A 21 -10.29 -15.12 -16.82
C ALA A 21 -11.39 -15.93 -16.13
N VAL A 22 -12.45 -15.28 -15.63
CA VAL A 22 -13.61 -15.97 -15.03
C VAL A 22 -14.38 -16.77 -16.08
N GLU A 23 -14.57 -16.23 -17.28
CA GLU A 23 -15.18 -16.96 -18.41
C GLU A 23 -14.34 -18.17 -18.84
N ALA A 24 -13.01 -18.06 -18.81
CA ALA A 24 -12.12 -19.17 -19.07
C ALA A 24 -12.22 -20.25 -17.98
N ALA A 25 -12.25 -19.85 -16.71
CA ALA A 25 -12.41 -20.76 -15.58
C ALA A 25 -13.77 -21.48 -15.61
N ALA A 26 -14.86 -20.78 -15.96
CA ALA A 26 -16.21 -21.32 -16.03
C ALA A 26 -16.37 -22.46 -17.06
N LYS A 27 -15.46 -22.57 -18.04
CA LYS A 27 -15.41 -23.70 -18.99
C LYS A 27 -15.02 -25.02 -18.31
N ASN A 28 -14.39 -24.96 -17.14
CA ASN A 28 -14.09 -26.14 -16.35
C ASN A 28 -15.31 -26.48 -15.46
N PRO A 29 -16.01 -27.60 -15.73
CA PRO A 29 -17.21 -27.97 -14.99
C PRO A 29 -16.95 -28.27 -13.50
N ALA A 30 -15.68 -28.42 -13.08
CA ALA A 30 -15.34 -28.62 -11.68
C ALA A 30 -15.65 -27.41 -10.78
N PHE A 31 -15.74 -26.19 -11.35
CA PHE A 31 -15.92 -24.96 -10.57
C PHE A 31 -17.37 -24.49 -10.46
N TYR A 32 -18.29 -24.99 -11.29
CA TYR A 32 -19.72 -24.64 -11.24
C TYR A 32 -20.01 -23.13 -11.18
N ILE A 33 -19.29 -22.33 -11.98
CA ILE A 33 -19.44 -20.87 -12.02
C ILE A 33 -20.66 -20.49 -12.85
N ASP A 34 -21.61 -19.78 -12.25
CA ASP A 34 -22.68 -19.09 -12.97
C ASP A 34 -22.22 -17.68 -13.37
N LEU A 35 -21.92 -17.51 -14.66
CA LEU A 35 -21.44 -16.25 -15.21
C LEU A 35 -22.46 -15.11 -15.09
N GLU A 36 -23.77 -15.41 -15.10
CA GLU A 36 -24.81 -14.39 -14.98
C GLU A 36 -24.95 -13.87 -13.54
N ALA A 37 -24.58 -14.70 -12.55
CA ALA A 37 -24.60 -14.35 -11.14
C ALA A 37 -23.30 -13.69 -10.66
N CYS A 38 -22.22 -13.75 -11.45
CA CYS A 38 -20.95 -13.11 -11.12
C CYS A 38 -21.07 -11.59 -11.13
N ARG A 39 -20.56 -10.94 -10.08
CA ARG A 39 -20.56 -9.47 -9.96
C ARG A 39 -19.14 -8.93 -9.92
N TYR A 40 -18.92 -7.82 -10.60
CA TYR A 40 -17.61 -7.22 -10.77
C TYR A 40 -17.62 -5.82 -10.17
N ALA A 41 -16.53 -5.46 -9.51
CA ALA A 41 -16.30 -4.09 -9.06
C ALA A 41 -14.84 -3.73 -9.34
N GLN A 42 -14.63 -2.62 -10.05
CA GLN A 42 -13.31 -2.04 -10.27
C GLN A 42 -12.98 -1.09 -9.13
N SER A 43 -11.77 -1.22 -8.60
CA SER A 43 -11.16 -0.29 -7.65
C SER A 43 -9.80 0.18 -8.17
N TYR A 44 -9.18 1.13 -7.46
CA TYR A 44 -7.80 1.56 -7.73
C TYR A 44 -6.80 0.40 -7.67
N GLU A 45 -6.97 -0.51 -6.70
CA GLU A 45 -6.04 -1.62 -6.50
C GLU A 45 -6.23 -2.75 -7.52
N GLY A 46 -7.30 -2.73 -8.31
CA GLY A 46 -7.62 -3.73 -9.32
C GLY A 46 -9.10 -4.11 -9.32
N THR A 47 -9.40 -5.25 -9.91
CA THR A 47 -10.78 -5.77 -10.02
C THR A 47 -11.06 -6.76 -8.90
N GLN A 48 -12.24 -6.67 -8.28
CA GLN A 48 -12.79 -7.74 -7.43
C GLN A 48 -14.02 -8.36 -8.09
N VAL A 49 -14.14 -9.68 -7.96
CA VAL A 49 -15.23 -10.47 -8.53
C VAL A 49 -15.87 -11.30 -7.45
N LEU A 50 -17.15 -11.07 -7.19
CA LEU A 50 -17.98 -11.99 -6.42
C LEU A 50 -18.42 -13.12 -7.35
N ILE A 51 -18.01 -14.35 -7.04
CA ILE A 51 -18.38 -15.54 -7.80
C ILE A 51 -19.45 -16.27 -6.98
N GLU A 52 -20.72 -15.93 -7.24
CA GLU A 52 -21.86 -16.53 -6.55
C GLU A 52 -22.00 -18.01 -6.90
N GLY A 53 -22.24 -18.84 -5.88
CA GLY A 53 -22.48 -20.26 -6.03
C GLY A 53 -22.31 -21.03 -4.72
N ASP A 54 -23.03 -22.13 -4.57
CA ASP A 54 -22.98 -22.98 -3.36
C ASP A 54 -21.70 -23.85 -3.30
N THR A 55 -20.84 -23.79 -4.33
CA THR A 55 -19.62 -24.59 -4.43
C THR A 55 -18.39 -23.69 -4.45
N LEU A 56 -17.55 -23.82 -3.43
CA LEU A 56 -16.29 -23.11 -3.31
C LEU A 56 -15.20 -23.78 -4.14
N GLY A 57 -14.49 -23.00 -4.94
CA GLY A 57 -13.43 -23.49 -5.83
C GLY A 57 -12.05 -23.60 -5.19
N PHE A 58 -11.81 -22.89 -4.08
CA PHE A 58 -10.55 -22.85 -3.31
C PHE A 58 -9.29 -22.67 -4.19
N ALA A 59 -8.15 -23.20 -3.75
CA ALA A 59 -6.86 -23.15 -4.43
C ALA A 59 -6.93 -23.53 -5.93
N PRO A 60 -7.62 -24.60 -6.37
CA PRO A 60 -7.76 -24.92 -7.78
C PRO A 60 -8.37 -23.79 -8.63
N LEU A 61 -9.39 -23.11 -8.11
CA LEU A 61 -10.00 -21.97 -8.80
C LEU A 61 -9.09 -20.75 -8.77
N ALA A 62 -8.49 -20.42 -7.62
CA ALA A 62 -7.54 -19.31 -7.50
C ALA A 62 -6.39 -19.45 -8.52
N LYS A 63 -5.84 -20.66 -8.65
CA LYS A 63 -4.79 -20.97 -9.62
C LYS A 63 -5.29 -20.81 -11.05
N ALA A 64 -6.46 -21.35 -11.39
CA ALA A 64 -7.02 -21.26 -12.73
C ALA A 64 -7.27 -19.81 -13.16
N LEU A 65 -7.73 -18.96 -12.23
CA LEU A 65 -7.94 -17.53 -12.48
C LEU A 65 -6.60 -16.80 -12.67
N SER A 66 -5.58 -17.11 -11.86
CA SER A 66 -4.25 -16.51 -12.01
C SER A 66 -3.59 -16.91 -13.33
N ASP A 67 -3.62 -18.19 -13.69
CA ASP A 67 -3.10 -18.70 -14.96
C ASP A 67 -3.81 -18.06 -16.16
N ALA A 68 -5.13 -17.89 -16.09
CA ALA A 68 -5.93 -17.35 -17.20
C ALA A 68 -5.78 -15.83 -17.37
N SER A 69 -5.55 -15.10 -16.28
CA SER A 69 -5.35 -13.64 -16.30
C SER A 69 -3.89 -13.23 -16.48
N GLU A 70 -2.95 -14.17 -16.38
CA GLU A 70 -1.50 -13.91 -16.27
C GLU A 70 -1.18 -12.88 -15.17
N ASN A 71 -1.96 -12.89 -14.08
CA ASN A 71 -1.93 -11.89 -13.02
C ASN A 71 -2.04 -12.55 -11.64
N PRO A 72 -1.50 -11.96 -10.55
CA PRO A 72 -1.80 -12.41 -9.20
C PRO A 72 -3.31 -12.44 -8.95
N VAL A 73 -3.76 -13.47 -8.23
CA VAL A 73 -5.14 -13.63 -7.78
C VAL A 73 -5.15 -14.07 -6.32
N MET A 74 -5.97 -13.39 -5.51
CA MET A 74 -6.35 -13.82 -4.17
C MET A 74 -7.82 -14.24 -4.20
N LEU A 75 -8.12 -15.51 -4.01
CA LEU A 75 -9.48 -16.00 -3.82
C LEU A 75 -9.76 -16.09 -2.33
N LEU A 76 -10.59 -15.18 -1.80
CA LEU A 76 -11.06 -15.23 -0.43
C LEU A 76 -12.38 -15.99 -0.36
N TYR A 77 -12.64 -16.65 0.76
CA TYR A 77 -13.87 -17.40 0.97
C TYR A 77 -14.37 -17.39 2.41
N ILE A 78 -15.69 -17.49 2.56
CA ILE A 78 -16.40 -17.82 3.81
C ILE A 78 -17.04 -19.19 3.65
N TYR A 79 -16.87 -20.04 4.65
CA TYR A 79 -17.43 -21.39 4.67
C TYR A 79 -18.47 -21.54 5.80
N ASP A 80 -19.71 -21.83 5.43
CA ASP A 80 -20.85 -22.10 6.35
C ASP A 80 -21.05 -21.04 7.45
N SER A 81 -20.64 -19.78 7.19
CA SER A 81 -20.55 -18.70 8.20
C SER A 81 -19.62 -18.98 9.40
N ASP A 82 -18.86 -20.09 9.38
CA ASP A 82 -18.07 -20.54 10.53
C ASP A 82 -16.65 -19.99 10.52
N TYR A 83 -16.05 -19.82 9.34
CA TYR A 83 -14.69 -19.32 9.21
C TYR A 83 -14.45 -18.67 7.85
N TRP A 84 -13.34 -17.94 7.74
CA TRP A 84 -12.85 -17.40 6.49
C TRP A 84 -11.41 -17.80 6.20
N GLY A 85 -11.05 -17.76 4.93
CA GLY A 85 -9.69 -18.03 4.46
C GLY A 85 -9.43 -17.43 3.09
N TYR A 86 -8.22 -17.66 2.57
CA TYR A 86 -7.88 -17.32 1.20
C TYR A 86 -6.90 -18.32 0.59
N ASP A 87 -6.91 -18.38 -0.74
CA ASP A 87 -5.89 -19.01 -1.57
C ASP A 87 -5.32 -17.97 -2.54
N PHE A 88 -4.00 -17.80 -2.53
CA PHE A 88 -3.30 -16.80 -3.34
C PHE A 88 -2.28 -17.46 -4.27
N TYR A 89 -2.29 -17.02 -5.53
CA TYR A 89 -1.32 -17.39 -6.56
C TYR A 89 -0.82 -16.13 -7.26
N GLY A 90 0.50 -16.01 -7.44
CA GLY A 90 1.11 -14.93 -8.20
C GLY A 90 2.51 -15.32 -8.69
N GLY A 91 2.70 -15.46 -10.00
CA GLY A 91 3.96 -15.96 -10.54
C GLY A 91 4.29 -17.35 -9.99
N ASP A 92 5.45 -17.49 -9.33
CA ASP A 92 5.86 -18.72 -8.65
C ASP A 92 5.46 -18.76 -7.15
N GLU A 93 4.82 -17.70 -6.64
CA GLU A 93 4.40 -17.61 -5.24
C GLU A 93 3.01 -18.24 -5.04
N GLU A 94 2.90 -19.06 -4.00
CA GLU A 94 1.68 -19.72 -3.55
C GLU A 94 1.54 -19.52 -2.04
N ASN A 95 0.36 -19.11 -1.59
CA ASN A 95 0.13 -18.73 -0.20
C ASN A 95 -1.32 -18.99 0.21
N HIS A 96 -1.51 -19.61 1.37
CA HIS A 96 -2.83 -20.04 1.84
C HIS A 96 -3.03 -19.66 3.29
N PHE A 97 -4.27 -19.31 3.61
CA PHE A 97 -4.66 -18.99 4.97
C PHE A 97 -6.05 -19.52 5.27
N ASN A 98 -6.24 -20.00 6.49
CA ASN A 98 -7.53 -20.37 7.03
C ASN A 98 -7.54 -20.07 8.53
N THR A 99 -8.54 -19.35 9.02
CA THR A 99 -8.70 -19.02 10.45
C THR A 99 -8.96 -20.23 11.34
N VAL A 100 -9.54 -21.31 10.81
CA VAL A 100 -9.87 -22.55 11.54
C VAL A 100 -9.37 -23.77 10.74
N PRO A 101 -8.05 -24.02 10.72
CA PRO A 101 -7.44 -25.04 9.86
C PRO A 101 -7.84 -26.48 10.22
N ASP A 102 -8.28 -26.73 11.45
CA ASP A 102 -8.71 -28.04 11.97
C ASP A 102 -10.24 -28.21 12.01
N TYR A 103 -10.99 -27.38 11.28
CA TYR A 103 -12.45 -27.39 11.25
C TYR A 103 -13.05 -28.79 10.94
N PHE A 104 -12.48 -29.51 9.96
CA PHE A 104 -12.94 -30.87 9.58
C PHE A 104 -12.29 -31.99 10.42
N GLY A 105 -11.50 -31.64 11.43
CA GLY A 105 -10.76 -32.55 12.27
C GLY A 105 -9.26 -32.21 12.34
N PRO A 106 -8.50 -32.97 13.16
CA PRO A 106 -7.10 -32.67 13.42
C PRO A 106 -6.26 -32.65 12.14
N VAL A 107 -5.51 -31.56 11.91
CA VAL A 107 -4.53 -31.44 10.83
C VAL A 107 -3.11 -31.68 11.31
N SER A 108 -2.22 -32.04 10.39
CA SER A 108 -0.79 -32.19 10.70
C SER A 108 -0.16 -30.83 11.01
N PRO A 109 0.97 -30.78 11.75
CA PRO A 109 1.69 -29.53 11.98
C PRO A 109 2.15 -28.85 10.67
N GLU A 110 2.51 -29.64 9.66
CA GLU A 110 2.90 -29.13 8.34
C GLU A 110 1.74 -28.44 7.63
N GLU A 111 0.54 -29.03 7.69
CA GLU A 111 -0.66 -28.45 7.08
C GLU A 111 -1.13 -27.21 7.84
N LYS A 112 -1.11 -27.25 9.18
CA LYS A 112 -1.41 -26.07 10.00
C LYS A 112 -0.46 -24.91 9.68
N GLN A 113 0.82 -25.19 9.46
CA GLN A 113 1.82 -24.20 9.06
C GLN A 113 1.61 -23.66 7.63
N ARG A 114 1.18 -24.53 6.70
CA ARG A 114 0.82 -24.12 5.33
C ARG A 114 -0.35 -23.14 5.31
N LEU A 115 -1.30 -23.32 6.23
CA LEU A 115 -2.52 -22.51 6.38
C LEU A 115 -2.34 -21.27 7.28
N THR A 116 -1.14 -20.98 7.78
CA THR A 116 -0.88 -19.76 8.58
C THR A 116 -0.85 -18.49 7.73
N GLY A 117 -0.70 -18.61 6.41
CA GLY A 117 -0.43 -17.48 5.54
C GLY A 117 0.99 -16.92 5.74
N ASN A 118 1.49 -16.24 4.72
CA ASN A 118 2.81 -15.61 4.75
C ASN A 118 2.72 -14.14 4.31
N PRO A 119 2.60 -13.18 5.25
CA PRO A 119 2.55 -11.75 4.93
C PRO A 119 3.72 -11.26 4.09
N ALA A 120 4.92 -11.85 4.24
CA ALA A 120 6.09 -11.44 3.47
C ALA A 120 6.01 -11.84 2.00
N ALA A 121 5.37 -12.98 1.69
CA ALA A 121 5.13 -13.41 0.31
C ALA A 121 3.99 -12.63 -0.36
N LEU A 122 3.07 -12.07 0.44
CA LEU A 122 2.04 -11.15 -0.06
C LEU A 122 2.58 -9.73 -0.22
N SER A 123 3.48 -9.29 0.66
CA SER A 123 4.04 -7.94 0.61
C SER A 123 4.88 -7.76 -0.65
N GLY A 124 4.51 -6.79 -1.48
CA GLY A 124 5.19 -6.51 -2.75
C GLY A 124 4.31 -6.66 -3.99
N TRP A 125 3.18 -7.38 -3.89
CA TRP A 125 2.21 -7.45 -4.98
C TRP A 125 1.44 -6.15 -5.17
N LEU A 126 1.13 -5.44 -4.07
CA LEU A 126 0.62 -4.07 -4.10
C LEU A 126 1.27 -3.19 -3.02
N PRO A 127 1.43 -1.87 -3.25
CA PRO A 127 2.03 -0.95 -2.27
C PRO A 127 1.23 -0.79 -0.98
N THR A 128 -0.07 -1.07 -0.99
CA THR A 128 -0.97 -0.98 0.17
C THR A 128 -0.89 -2.20 1.09
N TRP A 129 -0.24 -3.28 0.65
CA TRP A 129 -0.16 -4.55 1.36
C TRP A 129 0.96 -4.52 2.41
N ASP A 130 0.62 -4.03 3.60
CA ASP A 130 1.54 -3.94 4.73
C ASP A 130 1.61 -5.24 5.54
N THR A 131 2.84 -5.74 5.75
CA THR A 131 3.08 -6.96 6.53
C THR A 131 2.64 -6.85 8.00
N GLY A 132 2.74 -5.66 8.60
CA GLY A 132 2.35 -5.44 9.99
C GLY A 132 0.85 -5.56 10.18
N MET A 133 0.09 -4.92 9.28
CA MET A 133 -1.37 -5.03 9.19
C MET A 133 -1.82 -6.46 8.92
N MET A 134 -1.26 -7.14 7.91
CA MET A 134 -1.66 -8.51 7.55
C MET A 134 -1.47 -9.49 8.71
N ARG A 135 -0.37 -9.36 9.48
CA ARG A 135 -0.11 -10.22 10.65
C ARG A 135 -1.22 -10.17 11.71
N ARG A 136 -2.02 -9.10 11.74
CA ARG A 136 -3.15 -8.99 12.66
C ARG A 136 -4.36 -9.80 12.18
N TYR A 137 -4.56 -9.95 10.87
CA TYR A 137 -5.64 -10.77 10.32
C TYR A 137 -5.25 -12.25 10.18
N LEU A 138 -3.98 -12.54 9.86
CA LEU A 138 -3.52 -13.90 9.58
C LEU A 138 -3.21 -14.66 10.87
N VAL A 139 -4.26 -14.90 11.65
CA VAL A 139 -4.22 -15.56 12.95
C VAL A 139 -5.22 -16.71 12.96
N HIS A 140 -4.76 -17.88 13.41
CA HIS A 140 -5.65 -19.01 13.70
C HIS A 140 -6.47 -18.69 14.94
N TRP A 141 -7.79 -18.71 14.85
CA TRP A 141 -8.66 -18.37 15.99
C TRP A 141 -8.49 -19.35 17.15
N SER A 142 -8.08 -20.60 16.88
CA SER A 142 -7.72 -21.58 17.91
C SER A 142 -6.55 -21.15 18.81
N ASP A 143 -5.72 -20.21 18.34
CA ASP A 143 -4.52 -19.75 19.02
C ASP A 143 -4.79 -18.48 19.86
N LEU A 144 -6.00 -17.93 19.80
CA LEU A 144 -6.46 -16.77 20.58
C LEU A 144 -7.14 -17.22 21.88
N ASP A 145 -7.04 -16.38 22.91
CA ASP A 145 -7.83 -16.53 24.13
C ASP A 145 -9.20 -15.82 24.01
N GLU A 146 -10.08 -16.04 24.99
CA GLU A 146 -11.45 -15.50 24.97
C GLU A 146 -11.47 -13.97 24.91
N ASP A 147 -10.56 -13.28 25.61
CA ASP A 147 -10.49 -11.82 25.60
C ASP A 147 -10.06 -11.30 24.22
N ALA A 148 -9.04 -11.91 23.62
CA ALA A 148 -8.59 -11.57 22.28
C ALA A 148 -9.65 -11.84 21.21
N MET A 149 -10.52 -12.84 21.40
CA MET A 149 -11.63 -13.13 20.49
C MET A 149 -12.68 -12.01 20.44
N GLU A 150 -12.81 -11.21 21.49
CA GLU A 150 -13.71 -10.04 21.51
C GLU A 150 -13.08 -8.79 20.86
N GLU A 151 -11.77 -8.83 20.54
CA GLU A 151 -11.06 -7.74 19.87
C GLU A 151 -11.22 -7.78 18.35
N THR A 152 -11.01 -6.64 17.71
CA THR A 152 -10.89 -6.54 16.26
C THR A 152 -9.42 -6.61 15.83
N ALA A 153 -9.15 -7.05 14.60
CA ALA A 153 -7.78 -7.14 14.10
C ALA A 153 -7.10 -5.76 14.02
N CYS A 154 -7.86 -4.72 13.65
CA CYS A 154 -7.46 -3.32 13.79
C CYS A 154 -8.56 -2.50 14.48
N PRO A 155 -8.23 -1.39 15.17
CA PRO A 155 -9.20 -0.62 15.97
C PRO A 155 -10.42 -0.06 15.21
N ASP A 156 -10.29 0.16 13.91
CA ASP A 156 -11.34 0.76 13.06
C ASP A 156 -12.14 -0.32 12.28
N ASP A 157 -11.84 -1.59 12.52
CA ASP A 157 -12.53 -2.70 11.88
C ASP A 157 -13.92 -2.91 12.49
N ARG A 158 -14.78 -3.58 11.73
CA ARG A 158 -16.17 -3.82 12.14
C ARG A 158 -16.33 -5.15 12.85
N PHE A 159 -15.55 -6.15 12.47
CA PHE A 159 -15.73 -7.54 12.86
C PHE A 159 -14.59 -8.01 13.76
N THR A 160 -14.96 -8.64 14.87
CA THR A 160 -14.01 -9.22 15.82
C THR A 160 -13.39 -10.49 15.26
N TYR A 161 -12.38 -11.03 15.94
CA TYR A 161 -11.99 -12.41 15.70
C TYR A 161 -13.19 -13.35 16.02
N GLY A 162 -13.29 -14.47 15.31
CA GLY A 162 -14.46 -15.36 15.40
C GLY A 162 -15.63 -15.00 14.49
N ASP A 163 -15.63 -13.81 13.86
CA ASP A 163 -16.64 -13.44 12.87
C ASP A 163 -16.08 -13.65 11.45
N CYS A 164 -16.74 -14.48 10.64
CA CYS A 164 -16.29 -14.79 9.27
C CYS A 164 -16.31 -13.57 8.35
N TRP A 165 -17.11 -12.55 8.65
CA TRP A 165 -17.13 -11.29 7.90
C TRP A 165 -15.91 -10.41 8.15
N GLN A 166 -15.02 -10.76 9.09
CA GLN A 166 -13.67 -10.20 9.20
C GLN A 166 -12.90 -10.27 7.87
N MET A 167 -13.22 -11.22 7.00
CA MET A 167 -12.74 -11.26 5.61
C MET A 167 -12.92 -9.92 4.88
N THR A 168 -14.04 -9.22 5.09
CA THR A 168 -14.33 -7.95 4.40
C THR A 168 -13.52 -6.77 4.95
N ASP A 169 -13.22 -6.77 6.25
CA ASP A 169 -12.29 -5.81 6.85
C ASP A 169 -10.89 -6.02 6.29
N PHE A 170 -10.46 -7.29 6.17
CA PHE A 170 -9.20 -7.64 5.53
C PHE A 170 -9.15 -7.16 4.08
N MET A 171 -10.16 -7.46 3.26
CA MET A 171 -10.25 -6.99 1.87
C MET A 171 -10.17 -5.45 1.78
N ALA A 172 -10.88 -4.73 2.65
CA ALA A 172 -10.83 -3.27 2.67
C ALA A 172 -9.44 -2.72 2.99
N ARG A 173 -8.70 -3.35 3.92
CA ARG A 173 -7.29 -2.99 4.19
C ARG A 173 -6.36 -3.28 3.02
N LEU A 174 -6.68 -4.30 2.22
CA LEU A 174 -6.00 -4.59 0.95
C LEU A 174 -6.38 -3.62 -0.17
N GLY A 175 -7.32 -2.69 0.08
CA GLY A 175 -7.82 -1.68 -0.85
C GLY A 175 -8.97 -2.15 -1.75
N PHE A 176 -9.61 -3.26 -1.38
CA PHE A 176 -10.75 -3.88 -2.05
C PHE A 176 -11.99 -3.86 -1.13
N PRO A 177 -12.57 -2.69 -0.82
CA PRO A 177 -13.73 -2.62 0.06
C PRO A 177 -14.90 -3.45 -0.51
N TRP A 178 -15.66 -4.10 0.37
CA TRP A 178 -16.83 -4.87 -0.03
C TRP A 178 -17.81 -4.00 -0.82
N ALA A 179 -18.19 -4.45 -2.03
CA ALA A 179 -18.94 -3.66 -3.01
C ALA A 179 -20.31 -4.26 -3.40
N PHE A 180 -20.81 -5.28 -2.68
CA PHE A 180 -21.92 -6.12 -3.14
C PHE A 180 -23.10 -6.17 -2.14
N ASP A 181 -24.03 -5.23 -2.29
CA ASP A 181 -25.10 -4.88 -1.32
C ASP A 181 -26.38 -5.73 -1.41
N GLN A 182 -26.31 -7.02 -1.74
CA GLN A 182 -27.56 -7.78 -1.98
C GLN A 182 -27.55 -9.22 -1.47
N LEU A 183 -26.51 -9.62 -0.73
CA LEU A 183 -26.51 -10.92 -0.09
C LEU A 183 -27.15 -10.82 1.30
N GLN A 184 -28.04 -11.77 1.61
CA GLN A 184 -28.62 -11.90 2.94
C GLN A 184 -27.48 -12.15 3.94
N GLU A 185 -27.46 -11.43 5.07
CA GLU A 185 -26.38 -11.44 6.08
C GLU A 185 -25.08 -10.70 5.69
N ALA A 186 -24.97 -10.15 4.48
CA ALA A 186 -23.80 -9.34 4.11
C ALA A 186 -23.74 -8.00 4.85
N PRO A 187 -22.52 -7.50 5.14
CA PRO A 187 -22.35 -6.15 5.64
C PRO A 187 -22.93 -5.14 4.64
N PRO A 188 -23.65 -4.09 5.08
CA PRO A 188 -23.84 -2.91 4.25
C PRO A 188 -22.49 -2.41 3.72
N LEU A 189 -22.48 -1.81 2.52
CA LEU A 189 -21.30 -1.14 1.98
C LEU A 189 -20.61 -0.33 3.07
N GLN A 190 -19.28 -0.42 3.09
CA GLN A 190 -18.48 0.51 3.89
C GLN A 190 -18.93 1.95 3.60
N PRO A 191 -18.98 2.80 4.63
CA PRO A 191 -19.71 4.05 4.58
C PRO A 191 -19.23 4.90 3.40
N LEU A 192 -20.19 5.55 2.73
CA LEU A 192 -19.92 6.79 1.99
C LEU A 192 -18.99 7.63 2.86
N TYR A 193 -17.72 7.78 2.47
CA TYR A 193 -16.86 8.71 3.17
C TYR A 193 -17.60 10.06 3.19
N PRO A 194 -17.53 10.80 4.31
CA PRO A 194 -18.16 12.11 4.36
C PRO A 194 -17.65 12.93 3.18
N LYS A 195 -18.56 13.66 2.54
CA LYS A 195 -18.20 14.56 1.44
C LYS A 195 -17.12 15.53 1.92
N LEU A 196 -16.29 16.01 1.00
CA LEU A 196 -15.23 16.96 1.36
C LEU A 196 -15.78 18.18 2.11
N ARG A 197 -16.94 18.71 1.72
CA ARG A 197 -17.60 19.80 2.46
C ARG A 197 -17.84 19.46 3.93
N GLU A 198 -18.28 18.23 4.23
CA GLU A 198 -18.63 17.79 5.58
C GLU A 198 -17.37 17.61 6.42
N ILE A 199 -16.30 17.08 5.80
CA ILE A 199 -14.97 16.99 6.41
C ILE A 199 -14.48 18.38 6.79
N LEU A 200 -14.59 19.35 5.89
CA LEU A 200 -14.06 20.70 6.09
C LEU A 200 -14.93 21.53 7.06
N GLU A 201 -16.26 21.48 6.98
CA GLU A 201 -17.15 22.25 7.85
C GLU A 201 -17.09 21.78 9.31
N ARG A 202 -16.99 20.46 9.51
CA ARG A 202 -16.99 19.85 10.84
C ARG A 202 -15.59 19.54 11.35
N GLU A 203 -14.56 19.82 10.55
CA GLU A 203 -13.15 19.50 10.80
C GLU A 203 -12.98 18.04 11.26
N LEU A 204 -13.59 17.12 10.50
CA LEU A 204 -13.58 15.71 10.84
C LEU A 204 -12.14 15.18 10.85
N PRO A 205 -11.74 14.42 11.89
CA PRO A 205 -10.41 13.85 11.95
C PRO A 205 -10.20 12.83 10.82
N PRO A 206 -8.94 12.58 10.39
CA PRO A 206 -8.60 11.49 9.48
C PRO A 206 -9.14 10.14 9.95
N VAL A 207 -9.47 9.25 9.01
CA VAL A 207 -10.23 7.99 9.22
C VAL A 207 -9.57 7.02 10.19
N SER A 208 -8.24 7.10 10.38
CA SER A 208 -7.55 6.24 11.34
C SER A 208 -6.67 7.05 12.28
N THR A 209 -6.88 6.86 13.59
CA THR A 209 -6.07 7.45 14.67
C THR A 209 -5.13 6.43 15.29
N GLU A 210 -4.21 5.85 14.52
CA GLU A 210 -2.98 5.36 15.16
C GLU A 210 -2.19 6.56 15.70
N VAL A 211 -1.90 6.54 16.99
CA VAL A 211 -1.08 7.54 17.68
C VAL A 211 0.26 7.64 16.95
N PRO A 212 0.62 8.81 16.37
CA PRO A 212 1.92 8.97 15.74
C PRO A 212 3.02 8.62 16.76
N PRO A 213 4.06 7.86 16.38
CA PRO A 213 5.13 7.52 17.30
C PRO A 213 5.70 8.79 17.96
N GLU A 214 5.93 8.71 19.27
CA GLU A 214 6.39 9.84 20.09
C GLU A 214 7.62 10.50 19.47
N GLY A 215 7.50 11.81 19.17
CA GLY A 215 8.60 12.62 18.64
C GLY A 215 8.37 13.28 17.27
N LYS A 216 7.19 13.14 16.64
CA LYS A 216 6.95 13.64 15.27
C LYS A 216 6.60 15.13 15.11
N ALA A 217 6.10 15.82 16.13
CA ALA A 217 5.23 16.98 15.91
C ALA A 217 5.85 18.37 16.18
N LEU A 218 7.00 18.73 15.60
CA LEU A 218 7.39 20.16 15.58
C LEU A 218 6.65 20.90 14.47
N LEU A 219 6.59 20.32 13.25
CA LEU A 219 5.93 20.93 12.11
C LEU A 219 4.40 20.92 12.22
N ASP A 220 3.80 19.96 12.91
CA ASP A 220 2.34 19.89 13.13
C ASP A 220 1.78 21.08 13.92
N ARG A 221 2.66 21.86 14.58
CA ARG A 221 2.29 23.09 15.30
C ARG A 221 2.05 24.28 14.36
N LEU A 222 2.37 24.12 13.08
CA LEU A 222 2.21 25.15 12.07
C LEU A 222 1.13 24.71 11.07
N PRO A 223 0.32 25.64 10.55
CA PRO A 223 -0.62 25.30 9.50
C PRO A 223 0.13 24.86 8.24
N SER A 224 -0.42 23.88 7.54
CA SER A 224 0.18 23.27 6.36
C SER A 224 -0.86 23.12 5.24
N ALA A 225 -0.45 22.55 4.11
CA ALA A 225 -1.38 22.25 3.01
C ALA A 225 -2.42 21.18 3.38
N LEU A 226 -2.24 20.50 4.51
CA LEU A 226 -3.17 19.51 5.05
C LEU A 226 -4.16 20.12 6.06
N SER A 227 -4.06 21.42 6.33
CA SER A 227 -4.99 22.13 7.23
C SER A 227 -6.31 22.45 6.52
N PRO A 228 -7.47 22.28 7.17
CA PRO A 228 -8.77 22.59 6.57
C PRO A 228 -8.86 24.01 5.99
N GLU A 229 -8.27 25.02 6.64
CA GLU A 229 -8.26 26.41 6.17
C GLU A 229 -7.51 26.59 4.85
N TYR A 230 -6.46 25.79 4.64
CA TYR A 230 -5.73 25.83 3.38
C TYR A 230 -6.57 25.19 2.27
N VAL A 231 -7.20 24.05 2.54
CA VAL A 231 -8.04 23.34 1.57
C VAL A 231 -9.27 24.16 1.19
N ARG A 232 -9.95 24.80 2.14
CA ARG A 232 -11.08 25.72 1.85
C ARG A 232 -10.67 26.84 0.89
N ARG A 233 -9.47 27.41 1.05
CA ARG A 233 -8.95 28.42 0.11
C ARG A 233 -8.59 27.84 -1.25
N LEU A 234 -7.99 26.65 -1.27
CA LEU A 234 -7.62 25.95 -2.49
C LEU A 234 -8.84 25.65 -3.36
N LEU A 235 -9.97 25.26 -2.77
CA LEU A 235 -11.22 24.99 -3.48
C LEU A 235 -11.83 26.22 -4.16
N GLU A 236 -11.51 27.42 -3.69
CA GLU A 236 -11.98 28.68 -4.28
C GLU A 236 -11.07 29.20 -5.41
N GLU A 237 -9.91 28.57 -5.63
CA GLU A 237 -8.98 28.99 -6.68
C GLU A 237 -9.51 28.66 -8.07
N SER A 238 -9.34 29.61 -9.00
CA SER A 238 -9.60 29.38 -10.43
C SER A 238 -8.72 28.23 -10.93
N GLY A 239 -9.34 27.25 -11.59
CA GLY A 239 -8.72 25.99 -11.99
C GLY A 239 -9.02 24.82 -11.03
N VAL A 240 -9.37 25.06 -9.77
CA VAL A 240 -9.79 24.00 -8.83
C VAL A 240 -11.30 24.01 -8.66
N LYS A 241 -11.90 25.21 -8.56
CA LYS A 241 -13.33 25.41 -8.32
C LYS A 241 -14.23 24.74 -9.37
N GLU A 242 -13.77 24.68 -10.62
CA GLU A 242 -14.52 24.14 -11.77
C GLU A 242 -14.75 22.62 -11.68
N PHE A 243 -14.07 21.92 -10.78
CA PHE A 243 -14.25 20.49 -10.56
C PHE A 243 -15.34 20.15 -9.52
N GLU A 244 -15.85 21.15 -8.79
CA GLU A 244 -16.95 20.98 -7.83
C GLU A 244 -16.71 19.83 -6.80
N PHE A 245 -15.47 19.73 -6.30
CA PHE A 245 -15.04 18.64 -5.41
C PHE A 245 -15.74 18.60 -4.05
N GLU A 246 -16.40 19.67 -3.62
CA GLU A 246 -17.07 19.75 -2.31
C GLU A 246 -18.12 18.66 -2.09
N GLU A 247 -18.77 18.22 -3.16
CA GLU A 247 -19.80 17.19 -3.14
C GLU A 247 -19.27 15.77 -3.30
N LYS A 248 -17.96 15.63 -3.55
CA LYS A 248 -17.28 14.35 -3.72
C LYS A 248 -16.64 13.92 -2.42
N ASP A 249 -16.50 12.62 -2.26
CA ASP A 249 -15.73 12.07 -1.16
C ASP A 249 -14.21 12.09 -1.46
N PRO A 250 -13.35 11.95 -0.43
CA PRO A 250 -11.90 11.97 -0.61
C PRO A 250 -11.35 10.97 -1.64
N ALA A 251 -11.96 9.80 -1.79
CA ALA A 251 -11.51 8.79 -2.76
C ALA A 251 -11.88 9.21 -4.19
N GLU A 252 -13.12 9.67 -4.38
CA GLU A 252 -13.58 10.20 -5.67
C GLU A 252 -12.73 11.38 -6.16
N ILE A 253 -12.27 12.24 -5.25
CA ILE A 253 -11.43 13.39 -5.57
C ILE A 253 -10.06 12.94 -6.07
N ILE A 254 -9.42 11.98 -5.38
CA ILE A 254 -8.12 11.44 -5.79
C ILE A 254 -8.22 10.87 -7.21
N GLU A 255 -9.28 10.13 -7.51
CA GLU A 255 -9.52 9.55 -8.82
C GLU A 255 -9.74 10.63 -9.89
N ALA A 256 -10.58 11.62 -9.63
CA ALA A 256 -10.83 12.70 -10.57
C ALA A 256 -9.55 13.51 -10.89
N VAL A 257 -8.69 13.75 -9.90
CA VAL A 257 -7.38 14.41 -10.11
C VAL A 257 -6.47 13.55 -10.99
N ARG A 258 -6.38 12.24 -10.74
CA ARG A 258 -5.57 11.32 -11.55
C ARG A 258 -6.07 11.23 -12.98
N PHE A 259 -7.39 11.14 -13.19
CA PHE A 259 -7.98 11.12 -14.52
C PHE A 259 -7.66 12.40 -15.28
N HIS A 260 -7.77 13.55 -14.63
CA HIS A 260 -7.41 14.83 -15.25
C HIS A 260 -5.94 14.85 -15.69
N TRP A 261 -5.01 14.34 -14.88
CA TRP A 261 -3.59 14.28 -15.26
C TRP A 261 -3.34 13.49 -16.55
N GLN A 262 -4.08 12.41 -16.79
CA GLN A 262 -3.94 11.62 -18.04
C GLN A 262 -4.34 12.43 -19.28
N THR A 263 -5.16 13.46 -19.12
CA THR A 263 -5.61 14.33 -20.22
C THR A 263 -4.65 15.49 -20.52
N VAL A 264 -3.69 15.76 -19.62
CA VAL A 264 -2.77 16.91 -19.71
C VAL A 264 -1.38 16.43 -20.13
N SER A 265 -0.75 17.15 -21.07
CA SER A 265 0.63 16.87 -21.46
C SER A 265 1.59 17.46 -20.43
N ARG A 266 2.47 16.64 -19.86
CA ARG A 266 3.38 16.99 -18.75
C ARG A 266 2.65 17.60 -17.55
N PRO A 267 1.74 16.84 -16.92
CA PRO A 267 0.92 17.34 -15.82
C PRO A 267 1.77 17.83 -14.62
N GLU A 268 3.03 17.39 -14.51
CA GLU A 268 3.94 17.81 -13.44
C GLU A 268 4.39 19.27 -13.59
N CYS A 269 4.35 19.82 -14.81
CA CYS A 269 4.67 21.21 -15.10
C CYS A 269 3.43 22.11 -15.14
N ASP A 270 2.24 21.53 -15.08
CA ASP A 270 0.99 22.27 -15.23
C ASP A 270 0.52 22.84 -13.88
N PRO A 271 0.32 24.17 -13.76
CA PRO A 271 -0.06 24.79 -12.49
C PRO A 271 -1.37 24.26 -11.92
N GLN A 272 -2.36 23.95 -12.76
CA GLN A 272 -3.65 23.43 -12.31
C GLN A 272 -3.48 22.01 -11.75
N CYS A 273 -2.77 21.14 -12.47
CA CYS A 273 -2.42 19.80 -12.01
C CYS A 273 -1.64 19.83 -10.68
N GLN A 274 -0.74 20.79 -10.49
CA GLN A 274 -0.01 20.98 -9.23
C GLN A 274 -0.94 21.37 -8.08
N ARG A 275 -1.89 22.29 -8.29
CA ARG A 275 -2.89 22.66 -7.27
C ARG A 275 -3.82 21.49 -6.93
N LEU A 276 -4.28 20.76 -7.95
CA LEU A 276 -5.07 19.54 -7.78
C LEU A 276 -4.31 18.44 -7.02
N ALA A 277 -2.99 18.32 -7.24
CA ALA A 277 -2.14 17.42 -6.48
C ALA A 277 -2.16 17.74 -4.98
N VAL A 278 -2.18 19.01 -4.60
CA VAL A 278 -2.28 19.40 -3.17
C VAL A 278 -3.62 18.95 -2.57
N LEU A 279 -4.72 19.09 -3.31
CA LEU A 279 -6.04 18.63 -2.86
C LEU A 279 -6.07 17.10 -2.71
N ALA A 280 -5.54 16.36 -3.69
CA ALA A 280 -5.42 14.91 -3.63
C ALA A 280 -4.52 14.47 -2.46
N ALA A 281 -3.46 15.22 -2.14
CA ALA A 281 -2.63 14.97 -0.98
C ALA A 281 -3.40 15.09 0.34
N PHE A 282 -4.26 16.11 0.49
CA PHE A 282 -5.12 16.25 1.67
C PHE A 282 -6.09 15.07 1.79
N CYS A 283 -6.74 14.69 0.69
CA CYS A 283 -7.67 13.57 0.67
C CYS A 283 -6.98 12.25 1.02
N ALA A 284 -5.81 11.99 0.43
CA ALA A 284 -5.00 10.81 0.71
C ALA A 284 -4.50 10.80 2.16
N PHE A 285 -4.10 11.95 2.70
CA PHE A 285 -3.72 12.07 4.10
C PHE A 285 -4.89 11.79 5.04
N TRP A 286 -6.08 12.33 4.73
CA TRP A 286 -7.30 12.11 5.51
C TRP A 286 -7.73 10.65 5.51
N LEU A 287 -7.57 9.96 4.38
CA LEU A 287 -7.76 8.51 4.23
C LEU A 287 -6.57 7.67 4.75
N ARG A 288 -5.51 8.28 5.30
CA ARG A 288 -4.27 7.61 5.74
C ARG A 288 -3.54 6.81 4.64
N GLY A 289 -3.78 7.12 3.37
CA GLY A 289 -3.04 6.55 2.26
C GLY A 289 -1.55 6.95 2.30
N SER A 290 -0.66 5.96 2.15
CA SER A 290 0.81 6.16 2.09
C SER A 290 1.26 7.07 0.93
N ILE A 291 0.36 7.37 0.00
CA ILE A 291 0.59 8.13 -1.23
C ILE A 291 0.53 9.65 -1.08
N ALA A 292 0.05 10.18 0.05
CA ALA A 292 -0.12 11.63 0.26
C ALA A 292 1.18 12.42 0.02
N TRP A 293 2.33 11.88 0.45
CA TRP A 293 3.64 12.50 0.19
C TRP A 293 3.95 12.60 -1.30
N GLY A 294 3.59 11.58 -2.10
CA GLY A 294 3.83 11.57 -3.55
C GLY A 294 3.08 12.69 -4.26
N PHE A 295 1.83 12.95 -3.86
CA PHE A 295 1.04 14.07 -4.37
C PHE A 295 1.67 15.44 -4.01
N LEU A 296 2.18 15.61 -2.79
CA LEU A 296 2.88 16.84 -2.40
C LEU A 296 4.20 17.03 -3.15
N ASP A 297 4.91 15.95 -3.41
CA ASP A 297 6.14 15.98 -4.20
C ASP A 297 5.86 16.37 -5.65
N TYR A 298 4.76 15.85 -6.19
CA TYR A 298 4.25 16.22 -7.52
C TYR A 298 3.85 17.69 -7.61
N ALA A 299 3.16 18.21 -6.58
CA ALA A 299 2.68 19.59 -6.50
C ALA A 299 3.81 20.64 -6.55
N THR A 300 5.06 20.22 -6.34
CA THR A 300 6.21 21.12 -6.21
C THR A 300 7.29 20.83 -7.26
N TYR A 301 6.95 20.09 -8.32
CA TYR A 301 7.83 19.59 -9.39
C TYR A 301 9.26 20.14 -9.42
N GLU A 302 10.22 19.24 -9.17
CA GLU A 302 11.64 19.56 -9.14
C GLU A 302 12.39 18.53 -10.01
N PRO A 303 12.70 18.86 -11.28
CA PRO A 303 13.35 17.92 -12.18
C PRO A 303 14.75 17.55 -11.70
N VAL A 304 15.17 16.32 -12.02
CA VAL A 304 16.50 15.79 -11.68
C VAL A 304 17.62 16.57 -12.40
N TYR A 305 17.34 17.10 -13.59
CA TYR A 305 18.27 17.85 -14.41
C TYR A 305 17.67 19.19 -14.87
N GLY A 306 18.51 20.23 -14.92
CA GLY A 306 18.13 21.56 -15.39
C GLY A 306 17.84 22.55 -14.24
N SER A 307 17.70 23.82 -14.61
CA SER A 307 17.23 24.86 -13.69
C SER A 307 15.72 24.80 -13.56
N TYR A 308 15.21 24.89 -12.34
CA TYR A 308 13.77 25.00 -12.05
C TYR A 308 13.52 26.13 -11.06
N GLU A 309 12.29 26.63 -11.05
CA GLU A 309 11.87 27.60 -10.05
C GLU A 309 11.65 26.90 -8.71
N LYS A 310 12.33 27.39 -7.68
CA LYS A 310 12.21 26.80 -6.34
C LYS A 310 10.78 26.97 -5.81
N PRO A 311 10.18 25.95 -5.19
CA PRO A 311 8.86 26.06 -4.58
C PRO A 311 8.78 27.25 -3.62
N THR A 312 7.63 27.94 -3.64
CA THR A 312 7.35 29.13 -2.83
C THR A 312 6.17 28.93 -1.87
N ASP A 313 5.39 27.87 -2.06
CA ASP A 313 4.24 27.59 -1.19
C ASP A 313 4.69 27.01 0.15
N VAL A 314 4.71 27.88 1.16
CA VAL A 314 5.12 27.56 2.54
C VAL A 314 4.27 26.43 3.14
N TYR A 315 2.97 26.36 2.82
CA TYR A 315 2.06 25.37 3.40
C TYR A 315 2.32 23.98 2.83
N VAL A 316 2.56 23.90 1.51
CA VAL A 316 2.91 22.65 0.83
C VAL A 316 4.26 22.14 1.29
N LEU A 317 5.27 23.01 1.41
CA LEU A 317 6.60 22.65 1.91
C LEU A 317 6.55 22.11 3.36
N ARG A 318 5.75 22.73 4.24
CA ARG A 318 5.54 22.23 5.61
C ARG A 318 4.91 20.83 5.61
N ALA A 319 3.86 20.63 4.82
CA ALA A 319 3.17 19.34 4.71
C ALA A 319 4.12 18.25 4.19
N ARG A 320 4.87 18.53 3.12
CA ARG A 320 5.80 17.57 2.51
C ARG A 320 6.90 17.19 3.49
N ALA A 321 7.52 18.16 4.15
CA ALA A 321 8.54 17.91 5.16
C ALA A 321 8.00 17.07 6.34
N ALA A 322 6.77 17.32 6.79
CA ALA A 322 6.15 16.59 7.90
C ALA A 322 5.82 15.12 7.54
N LEU A 323 5.36 14.87 6.32
CA LEU A 323 5.02 13.52 5.84
C LEU A 323 6.22 12.71 5.33
N THR A 324 7.41 13.33 5.23
CA THR A 324 8.59 12.68 4.66
C THR A 324 9.07 11.51 5.53
N ASP A 325 9.24 10.35 4.90
CA ASP A 325 9.90 9.20 5.52
C ASP A 325 11.44 9.35 5.57
N PHE A 326 12.10 8.49 6.35
CA PHE A 326 13.55 8.57 6.53
C PHE A 326 14.37 8.33 5.24
N SER A 327 13.86 7.55 4.29
CA SER A 327 14.54 7.30 3.01
C SER A 327 14.64 8.59 2.17
N LYS A 328 13.66 9.48 2.33
CA LYS A 328 13.56 10.77 1.63
C LYS A 328 13.98 11.97 2.48
N ARG A 329 14.65 11.76 3.62
CA ARG A 329 15.08 12.83 4.55
C ARG A 329 15.78 14.03 3.89
N HIS A 330 16.54 13.79 2.83
CA HIS A 330 17.20 14.85 2.06
C HIS A 330 16.21 15.84 1.42
N ARG A 331 15.01 15.38 1.04
CA ARG A 331 13.90 16.24 0.57
C ARG A 331 13.39 17.09 1.72
N ALA A 332 13.13 16.50 2.90
CA ALA A 332 12.69 17.24 4.08
C ALA A 332 13.69 18.32 4.52
N LEU A 333 14.99 18.01 4.54
CA LEU A 333 16.04 18.98 4.88
C LEU A 333 16.04 20.18 3.93
N ARG A 334 15.94 19.92 2.63
CA ARG A 334 15.90 20.96 1.60
C ARG A 334 14.63 21.81 1.69
N ASP A 335 13.49 21.21 1.99
CA ASP A 335 12.24 21.93 2.25
C ASP A 335 12.37 22.84 3.48
N LEU A 336 12.99 22.35 4.56
CA LEU A 336 13.24 23.12 5.78
C LEU A 336 14.19 24.30 5.55
N GLU A 337 15.25 24.11 4.75
CA GLU A 337 16.14 25.20 4.33
C GLU A 337 15.37 26.25 3.53
N ARG A 338 14.52 25.82 2.60
CA ARG A 338 13.67 26.73 1.82
C ARG A 338 12.66 27.47 2.69
N LEU A 339 12.06 26.79 3.68
CA LEU A 339 11.15 27.39 4.65
C LEU A 339 11.83 28.46 5.53
N ILE A 340 13.11 28.29 5.85
CA ILE A 340 13.89 29.32 6.57
C ILE A 340 14.03 30.60 5.74
N GLU A 341 14.13 30.48 4.41
CA GLU A 341 14.19 31.65 3.51
C GLU A 341 12.82 32.33 3.37
N LEU A 342 11.76 31.55 3.24
CA LEU A 342 10.41 32.05 2.92
C LEU A 342 9.61 32.51 4.14
N ASP A 343 9.86 31.92 5.31
CA ASP A 343 9.11 32.15 6.53
C ASP A 343 10.04 32.34 7.74
N PRO A 344 10.72 33.49 7.83
CA PRO A 344 11.72 33.75 8.86
C PRO A 344 11.12 33.80 10.28
N ALA A 345 9.81 34.04 10.42
CA ALA A 345 9.12 34.08 11.71
C ALA A 345 9.18 32.74 12.45
N ASN A 346 9.20 31.62 11.72
CA ASN A 346 9.26 30.26 12.28
C ASN A 346 10.64 29.61 12.16
N ARG A 347 11.68 30.39 11.84
CA ARG A 347 13.06 29.90 11.63
C ARG A 347 13.58 29.00 12.75
N ALA A 348 13.32 29.36 14.01
CA ALA A 348 13.79 28.59 15.16
C ALA A 348 13.21 27.16 15.18
N LEU A 349 11.95 27.01 14.77
CA LEU A 349 11.26 25.73 14.69
C LEU A 349 11.85 24.88 13.54
N TYR A 350 12.02 25.46 12.35
CA TYR A 350 12.64 24.75 11.23
C TYR A 350 14.07 24.29 11.54
N GLN A 351 14.87 25.13 12.21
CA GLN A 351 16.20 24.74 12.66
C GLN A 351 16.18 23.62 13.71
N ALA A 352 15.16 23.58 14.58
CA ALA A 352 14.99 22.49 15.54
C ALA A 352 14.66 21.18 14.82
N GLU A 353 13.82 21.22 13.79
CA GLU A 353 13.47 20.06 12.97
C GLU A 353 14.67 19.55 12.15
N ILE A 354 15.50 20.45 11.59
CA ILE A 354 16.77 20.07 10.94
C ILE A 354 17.70 19.35 11.93
N ARG A 355 17.80 19.84 13.17
CA ARG A 355 18.61 19.17 14.22
C ARG A 355 18.04 17.79 14.57
N ARG A 356 16.71 17.62 14.57
CA ARG A 356 16.05 16.33 14.77
C ARG A 356 16.45 15.34 13.69
N TRP A 357 16.34 15.73 12.42
CA TRP A 357 16.77 14.92 11.27
C TRP A 357 18.24 14.52 11.36
N GLY A 358 19.14 15.46 11.64
CA GLY A 358 20.57 15.16 11.80
C GLY A 358 20.88 14.24 12.99
N SER A 359 20.02 14.21 14.02
CA SER A 359 20.18 13.30 15.15
C SER A 359 19.70 11.89 14.81
N GLN A 360 18.61 11.77 14.05
CA GLN A 360 18.14 10.49 13.50
C GLN A 360 19.14 9.90 12.51
N GLU A 361 19.72 10.72 11.62
CA GLU A 361 20.72 10.27 10.65
C GLU A 361 21.97 9.72 11.34
N ARG A 362 22.51 10.43 12.34
CA ARG A 362 23.64 9.92 13.15
C ARG A 362 23.32 8.63 13.90
N ALA A 363 22.09 8.49 14.40
CA ALA A 363 21.67 7.26 15.08
C ALA A 363 21.59 6.09 14.08
N TRP A 364 21.04 6.33 12.90
CA TRP A 364 20.99 5.35 11.81
C TRP A 364 22.38 4.97 11.31
N GLU A 365 23.28 5.93 11.11
CA GLU A 365 24.68 5.67 10.72
C GLU A 365 25.36 4.73 11.71
N LYS A 366 25.25 5.00 13.02
CA LYS A 366 25.82 4.13 14.06
C LYS A 366 25.26 2.71 14.04
N GLN A 367 23.98 2.54 13.71
CA GLN A 367 23.36 1.22 13.59
C GLN A 367 23.76 0.50 12.30
N ALA A 368 23.95 1.25 11.20
CA ALA A 368 24.28 0.71 9.89
C ALA A 368 25.79 0.48 9.69
N GLU A 369 26.64 1.14 10.47
CA GLU A 369 28.11 1.11 10.37
C GLU A 369 28.70 -0.32 10.43
N PRO A 370 28.30 -1.22 11.36
CA PRO A 370 28.78 -2.59 11.38
C PRO A 370 28.44 -3.37 10.10
N ARG A 371 27.25 -3.12 9.53
CA ARG A 371 26.81 -3.74 8.27
C ARG A 371 27.65 -3.26 7.09
N TYR A 372 27.93 -1.96 7.02
CA TYR A 372 28.78 -1.41 5.96
C TYR A 372 30.25 -1.83 6.09
N GLU A 373 30.76 -1.97 7.30
CA GLU A 373 32.10 -2.54 7.54
C GLU A 373 32.19 -3.99 7.07
N ALA A 374 31.20 -4.83 7.37
CA ALA A 374 31.16 -6.21 6.88
C ALA A 374 31.13 -6.29 5.34
N ILE A 375 30.34 -5.44 4.69
CA ILE A 375 30.28 -5.36 3.22
C ILE A 375 31.63 -4.92 2.64
N ARG A 376 32.28 -3.91 3.24
CA ARG A 376 33.62 -3.45 2.82
C ARG A 376 34.67 -4.55 2.96
N GLN A 377 34.63 -5.33 4.04
CA GLN A 377 35.54 -6.47 4.25
C GLN A 377 35.31 -7.56 3.20
N GLN A 378 34.06 -7.91 2.90
CA GLN A 378 33.74 -8.87 1.83
C GLN A 378 34.24 -8.41 0.46
N TRP A 379 34.05 -7.13 0.10
CA TRP A 379 34.56 -6.60 -1.16
C TRP A 379 36.09 -6.62 -1.23
N ALA A 380 36.77 -6.28 -0.13
CA ALA A 380 38.23 -6.36 -0.06
C ALA A 380 38.74 -7.80 -0.19
N GLU A 381 38.06 -8.78 0.41
CA GLU A 381 38.38 -10.20 0.26
C GLU A 381 38.14 -10.69 -1.16
N GLN A 382 37.03 -10.31 -1.80
CA GLN A 382 36.75 -10.64 -3.19
C GLN A 382 37.81 -10.07 -4.13
N GLU A 383 38.18 -8.81 -3.96
CA GLU A 383 39.23 -8.15 -4.74
C GLU A 383 40.59 -8.83 -4.53
N HIS A 384 40.92 -9.22 -3.30
CA HIS A 384 42.15 -9.96 -3.01
C HIS A 384 42.16 -11.34 -3.70
N GLN A 385 41.06 -12.09 -3.61
CA GLN A 385 40.93 -13.38 -4.27
C GLN A 385 41.01 -13.28 -5.80
N GLU A 386 40.46 -12.21 -6.38
CA GLU A 386 40.53 -11.94 -7.81
C GLU A 386 41.98 -11.65 -8.24
N LYS A 387 42.68 -10.78 -7.51
CA LYS A 387 44.12 -10.50 -7.72
C LYS A 387 44.98 -11.76 -7.61
N GLU A 388 44.72 -12.63 -6.63
CA GLU A 388 45.43 -13.92 -6.52
C GLU A 388 45.15 -14.85 -7.71
N ARG A 389 43.90 -14.93 -8.17
CA ARG A 389 43.54 -15.73 -9.35
C ARG A 389 44.23 -15.21 -10.61
N GLU A 390 44.28 -13.90 -10.80
CA GLU A 390 45.00 -13.26 -11.91
C GLU A 390 46.51 -13.53 -11.84
N ALA A 391 47.12 -13.38 -10.67
CA ALA A 391 48.54 -13.67 -10.46
C ALA A 391 48.88 -15.13 -10.79
N ARG A 392 48.05 -16.09 -10.34
CA ARG A 392 48.20 -17.52 -10.67
C ARG A 392 48.06 -17.79 -12.17
N ARG A 393 47.09 -17.15 -12.84
CA ARG A 393 46.92 -17.23 -14.30
C ARG A 393 48.17 -16.71 -15.04
N LEU A 394 48.70 -15.56 -14.63
CA LEU A 394 49.91 -14.99 -15.21
C LEU A 394 51.13 -15.89 -15.00
N GLN A 395 51.29 -16.47 -13.80
CA GLN A 395 52.36 -17.40 -13.50
C GLN A 395 52.30 -18.66 -14.39
N LEU A 396 51.12 -19.26 -14.56
CA LEU A 396 50.91 -20.40 -15.45
C LEU A 396 51.23 -20.06 -16.92
N ILE A 397 50.86 -18.86 -17.38
CA ILE A 397 51.20 -18.38 -18.73
C ILE A 397 52.72 -18.25 -18.89
N LEU A 398 53.40 -17.67 -17.90
CA LEU A 398 54.86 -17.48 -17.90
C LEU A 398 55.61 -18.83 -17.86
N GLU A 399 55.16 -19.79 -17.06
CA GLU A 399 55.72 -21.15 -17.03
C GLU A 399 55.54 -21.90 -18.35
N LYS A 400 54.34 -21.83 -18.95
CA LYS A 400 54.07 -22.39 -20.28
C LYS A 400 54.97 -21.76 -21.36
N ARG A 401 55.24 -20.45 -21.25
CA ARG A 401 56.16 -19.76 -22.17
C ARG A 401 57.63 -20.14 -21.94
N ARG A 402 58.06 -20.36 -20.69
CA ARG A 402 59.40 -20.86 -20.36
C ARG A 402 59.64 -22.27 -20.87
N LYS A 403 58.65 -23.18 -20.75
CA LYS A 403 58.71 -24.55 -21.29
C LYS A 403 58.65 -24.64 -22.82
N LYS A 404 58.31 -23.54 -23.51
CA LYS A 404 58.25 -23.43 -24.98
C LYS A 404 59.46 -22.72 -25.61
N LYS A 405 60.44 -22.27 -24.82
CA LYS A 405 61.73 -21.81 -25.38
C LYS A 405 62.63 -23.03 -25.58
N PRO A 406 63.13 -23.26 -26.80
CA PRO A 406 63.94 -24.44 -27.16
C PRO A 406 65.30 -24.48 -26.44
#